data_AF-A0A396QII0-F1
#
_entry.id   AF-A0A396QII0-F1
#
_cell.length_a   1.000
_cell.length_b   1.000
_cell.length_c   1.000
_cell.angle_alpha   90.00
_cell.angle_beta   90.00
_cell.angle_gamma   90.00
#
_symmetry.space_group_name_H-M   'P 1'
#
loop_
_entity.id
_entity.type
_entity.pdbx_description
1 polymer ?
#
loop_
_entity_poly.entity_id
_entity_poly.type
_entity_poly.pdbx_seq_one_letter_code
_entity_poly.pdbx_strand_id
1 'polypeptide(L)'
;MTICYIYVSFIISKIKKKEGKIMKLTMNANYLNRESKPGIKDPNKINYTVLFMQGTDTVTLYTTEQVFNNLEIVPPMTECKVSLDYNSQYRSLRLMDVQPIKK
;
A
#
# COMPACT_ATOMS: atom_id res chain seq x y z
N MET A 1 2.92 -16.15 -11.11
CA MET A 1 2.28 -15.08 -10.30
C MET A 1 2.76 -15.20 -8.84
N THR A 2 4.02 -14.89 -8.57
CA THR A 2 4.67 -15.25 -7.28
C THR A 2 5.34 -14.05 -6.59
N ILE A 3 5.25 -12.86 -7.18
CA ILE A 3 6.05 -11.68 -6.78
C ILE A 3 5.47 -11.01 -5.52
N CYS A 4 4.16 -11.13 -5.27
CA CYS A 4 3.50 -10.50 -4.11
C CYS A 4 3.94 -11.07 -2.74
N TYR A 5 4.32 -12.35 -2.67
CA TYR A 5 4.68 -13.00 -1.41
C TYR A 5 6.10 -12.63 -0.93
N ILE A 6 7.02 -12.37 -1.86
CA ILE A 6 8.45 -12.24 -1.54
C ILE A 6 8.74 -10.94 -0.77
N TYR A 7 8.12 -9.83 -1.19
CA TYR A 7 8.36 -8.52 -0.57
C TYR A 7 7.71 -8.41 0.82
N VAL A 8 6.49 -8.96 0.95
CA VAL A 8 5.80 -9.09 2.24
C VAL A 8 6.65 -9.94 3.19
N SER A 9 7.19 -11.07 2.74
CA SER A 9 8.10 -11.89 3.57
C SER A 9 9.39 -11.17 3.98
N PHE A 10 9.99 -10.33 3.13
CA PHE A 10 11.21 -9.60 3.45
C PHE A 10 10.97 -8.49 4.50
N ILE A 11 9.88 -7.73 4.34
CA ILE A 11 9.44 -6.72 5.32
C ILE A 11 9.05 -7.43 6.64
N ILE A 12 8.33 -8.55 6.58
CA ILE A 12 7.92 -9.33 7.76
C ILE A 12 9.14 -9.91 8.51
N SER A 13 10.18 -10.37 7.81
CA SER A 13 11.39 -10.90 8.46
C SER A 13 12.12 -9.85 9.30
N LYS A 14 12.09 -8.56 8.91
CA LYS A 14 12.63 -7.46 9.74
C LYS A 14 11.74 -7.08 10.93
N ILE A 15 10.47 -7.48 10.92
CA ILE A 15 9.43 -7.01 11.86
C ILE A 15 9.16 -8.02 13.01
N LYS A 16 9.84 -9.18 13.01
CA LYS A 16 9.63 -10.35 13.90
C LYS A 16 9.66 -10.15 15.44
N LYS A 17 9.55 -8.94 16.00
CA LYS A 17 9.72 -8.72 17.46
C LYS A 17 8.54 -8.14 18.25
N LYS A 18 7.34 -7.93 17.68
CA LYS A 18 6.17 -7.49 18.46
C LYS A 18 4.87 -8.10 17.95
N GLU A 19 4.47 -9.24 18.53
CA GLU A 19 3.18 -9.86 18.27
C GLU A 19 2.05 -9.03 18.91
N GLY A 20 0.97 -8.79 18.17
CA GLY A 20 -0.25 -8.12 18.66
C GLY A 20 -0.35 -6.61 18.44
N LYS A 21 0.63 -5.97 17.78
CA LYS A 21 0.63 -4.51 17.54
C LYS A 21 0.51 -4.17 16.05
N ILE A 22 -0.32 -3.18 15.72
CA ILE A 22 -0.28 -2.48 14.42
C ILE A 22 1.02 -1.69 14.37
N MET A 23 1.83 -1.96 13.35
CA MET A 23 3.12 -1.28 13.16
C MET A 23 3.03 -0.29 12.01
N LYS A 24 3.39 0.95 12.29
CA LYS A 24 3.50 2.01 11.30
C LYS A 24 4.83 1.86 10.56
N LEU A 25 4.77 1.73 9.25
CA LEU A 25 5.91 1.66 8.36
C LEU A 25 5.88 2.88 7.43
N THR A 26 7.05 3.28 6.97
CA THR A 26 7.20 4.34 5.99
C THR A 26 8.15 3.87 4.91
N MET A 27 7.78 4.06 3.64
CA MET A 27 8.61 3.74 2.49
C MET A 27 8.56 4.86 1.45
N ASN A 28 9.60 4.98 0.64
CA ASN A 28 9.56 5.82 -0.55
C ASN A 28 9.28 4.91 -1.76
N ALA A 29 8.30 5.28 -2.57
CA ALA A 29 7.94 4.54 -3.78
C ALA A 29 7.33 5.48 -4.81
N ASN A 30 7.45 5.14 -6.08
CA ASN A 30 6.85 5.89 -7.18
C ASN A 30 5.40 5.47 -7.33
N TYR A 31 4.48 6.43 -7.34
CA TYR A 31 3.08 6.19 -7.66
C TYR A 31 2.93 5.77 -9.12
N LEU A 32 2.14 4.74 -9.41
CA LEU A 32 1.86 4.30 -10.79
C LEU A 32 0.40 4.52 -11.17
N ASN A 33 -0.52 3.97 -10.40
CA ASN A 33 -1.94 4.01 -10.74
C ASN A 33 -2.83 3.78 -9.50
N ARG A 34 -4.12 4.10 -9.62
CA ARG A 34 -5.17 3.78 -8.64
C ARG A 34 -6.33 3.07 -9.33
N GLU A 35 -6.94 2.09 -8.67
CA GLU A 35 -8.10 1.36 -9.17
C GLU A 35 -9.14 1.14 -8.06
N SER A 36 -10.42 1.34 -8.39
CA SER A 36 -11.55 1.00 -7.55
C SER A 36 -12.36 -0.14 -8.17
N LYS A 37 -12.72 -1.15 -7.35
CA LYS A 37 -13.52 -2.30 -7.78
C LYS A 37 -14.56 -2.70 -6.73
N PRO A 38 -15.76 -3.15 -7.12
CA PRO A 38 -16.72 -3.75 -6.21
C PRO A 38 -16.13 -4.98 -5.49
N GLY A 39 -16.56 -5.21 -4.27
CA GLY A 39 -16.17 -6.35 -3.46
C GLY A 39 -16.73 -7.66 -4.01
N ILE A 40 -15.91 -8.70 -4.02
CA ILE A 40 -16.33 -10.03 -4.49
C ILE A 40 -17.38 -10.65 -3.56
N LYS A 41 -17.23 -10.47 -2.24
CA LYS A 41 -18.15 -11.02 -1.23
C LYS A 41 -19.37 -10.13 -0.96
N ASP A 42 -19.18 -8.83 -1.07
CA ASP A 42 -20.21 -7.82 -0.90
C ASP A 42 -20.06 -6.78 -2.01
N PRO A 43 -20.90 -6.82 -3.06
CA PRO A 43 -20.83 -5.90 -4.18
C PRO A 43 -21.06 -4.43 -3.80
N ASN A 44 -21.72 -4.17 -2.66
CA ASN A 44 -21.95 -2.81 -2.17
C ASN A 44 -20.70 -2.19 -1.56
N LYS A 45 -19.70 -3.01 -1.22
CA LYS A 45 -18.43 -2.55 -0.68
C LYS A 45 -17.45 -2.27 -1.81
N ILE A 46 -17.01 -1.03 -1.94
CA ILE A 46 -15.97 -0.66 -2.91
C ILE A 46 -14.59 -0.87 -2.28
N ASN A 47 -13.72 -1.60 -2.99
CA ASN A 47 -12.32 -1.74 -2.64
C ASN A 47 -11.48 -0.74 -3.44
N TYR A 48 -10.69 0.05 -2.71
CA TYR A 48 -9.77 1.02 -3.27
C TYR A 48 -8.35 0.49 -3.19
N THR A 49 -7.67 0.44 -4.33
CA THR A 49 -6.30 -0.05 -4.45
C THR A 49 -5.41 0.96 -5.15
N VAL A 50 -4.13 0.98 -4.75
CA VAL A 50 -3.12 1.87 -5.30
C VAL A 50 -1.88 1.06 -5.64
N LEU A 51 -1.34 1.27 -6.83
CA LEU A 51 -0.14 0.62 -7.34
C LEU A 51 1.06 1.56 -7.18
N PHE A 52 2.10 1.07 -6.52
CA PHE A 52 3.38 1.73 -6.40
C PHE A 52 4.50 0.87 -6.99
N MET A 53 5.61 1.51 -7.30
CA MET A 53 6.85 0.89 -7.77
C MET A 53 8.03 1.31 -6.89
N GLN A 54 8.84 0.35 -6.48
CA GLN A 54 10.09 0.57 -5.76
C GLN A 54 11.21 -0.20 -6.46
N GLY A 55 12.09 0.52 -7.15
CA GLY A 55 13.07 -0.12 -8.04
C GLY A 55 12.37 -0.82 -9.20
N THR A 56 12.59 -2.12 -9.35
CA THR A 56 11.95 -2.98 -10.36
C THR A 56 10.68 -3.66 -9.86
N ASP A 57 10.40 -3.58 -8.55
CA ASP A 57 9.28 -4.27 -7.93
C ASP A 57 8.05 -3.36 -7.85
N THR A 58 6.87 -3.97 -7.99
CA THR A 58 5.58 -3.27 -7.85
C THR A 58 4.79 -3.83 -6.67
N VAL A 59 4.07 -2.95 -5.97
CA VAL A 59 3.21 -3.32 -4.85
C VAL A 59 1.83 -2.69 -4.99
N THR A 60 0.79 -3.51 -4.88
CA THR A 60 -0.60 -3.05 -4.81
C THR A 60 -1.04 -3.00 -3.35
N LEU A 61 -1.53 -1.85 -2.91
CA LEU A 61 -1.93 -1.60 -1.53
C LEU A 61 -3.41 -1.20 -1.46
N TYR A 62 -4.12 -1.77 -0.48
CA TYR A 62 -5.49 -1.37 -0.18
C TYR A 62 -5.50 -0.10 0.67
N THR A 63 -6.46 0.78 0.42
CA THR A 63 -6.57 2.06 1.12
C THR A 63 -8.01 2.46 1.41
N THR A 64 -8.21 3.62 2.04
CA THR A 64 -9.52 4.25 2.24
C THR A 64 -9.88 5.10 1.01
N GLU A 65 -11.17 5.35 0.83
CA GLU A 65 -11.67 6.24 -0.22
C GLU A 65 -11.02 7.64 -0.16
N GLN A 66 -10.86 8.18 1.05
CA GLN A 66 -10.24 9.49 1.26
C GLN A 66 -8.81 9.55 0.67
N VAL A 67 -7.97 8.57 0.98
CA VAL A 67 -6.60 8.49 0.46
C VAL A 67 -6.61 8.25 -1.05
N PHE A 68 -7.52 7.40 -1.52
CA PHE A 68 -7.69 7.11 -2.95
C PHE A 68 -8.06 8.36 -3.77
N ASN A 69 -8.94 9.22 -3.24
CA ASN A 69 -9.37 10.45 -3.91
C ASN A 69 -8.26 11.51 -3.91
N ASN A 70 -7.46 11.61 -2.84
CA ASN A 70 -6.32 12.53 -2.78
C ASN A 70 -5.25 12.24 -3.85
N LEU A 71 -5.18 11.01 -4.35
CA LEU A 71 -4.23 10.59 -5.37
C LEU A 71 -4.68 10.89 -6.81
N GLU A 72 -5.91 11.34 -7.02
CA GLU A 72 -6.44 11.64 -8.35
C GLU A 72 -5.58 12.66 -9.12
N ILE A 73 -5.03 13.63 -8.40
CA ILE A 73 -4.23 14.72 -8.97
C ILE A 73 -2.73 14.41 -9.02
N VAL A 74 -2.29 13.23 -8.52
CA VAL A 74 -0.88 12.87 -8.47
C VAL A 74 -0.48 12.21 -9.80
N PRO A 75 0.48 12.78 -10.56
CA PRO A 75 0.92 12.18 -11.82
C PRO A 75 1.61 10.81 -11.60
N PRO A 76 1.44 9.85 -12.52
CA PRO A 76 2.25 8.63 -12.53
C PRO A 76 3.76 8.94 -12.50
N MET A 77 4.53 8.03 -11.91
CA MET A 77 5.97 8.14 -11.67
C MET A 77 6.40 9.22 -10.66
N THR A 78 5.45 9.89 -10.00
CA THR A 78 5.77 10.81 -8.90
C THR A 78 6.32 10.02 -7.72
N GLU A 79 7.49 10.43 -7.22
CA GLU A 79 8.06 9.83 -6.01
C GLU A 79 7.23 10.27 -4.79
N CYS A 80 6.77 9.29 -4.02
CA CYS A 80 5.92 9.52 -2.86
C CYS A 80 6.52 8.88 -1.61
N LYS A 81 6.37 9.57 -0.49
CA LYS A 81 6.51 9.01 0.84
C LYS A 81 5.19 8.36 1.24
N VAL A 82 5.23 7.06 1.49
CA VAL A 82 4.07 6.20 1.70
C VAL A 82 4.05 5.72 3.15
N SER A 83 2.94 5.94 3.85
CA SER A 83 2.72 5.47 5.22
C SER A 83 1.81 4.23 5.23
N LEU A 84 2.30 3.15 5.82
CA LEU A 84 1.59 1.87 5.88
C LEU A 84 1.32 1.44 7.32
N ASP A 85 0.15 0.87 7.54
CA ASP A 85 -0.15 0.09 8.74
C ASP A 85 0.04 -1.40 8.42
N TYR A 86 1.01 -2.02 9.07
CA TYR A 86 1.21 -3.46 9.04
C TYR A 86 0.48 -4.11 10.22
N ASN A 87 -0.47 -4.99 9.89
CA ASN A 87 -1.13 -5.84 10.85
C ASN A 87 -0.40 -7.18 10.94
N SER A 88 0.31 -7.41 12.04
CA SER A 88 1.09 -8.63 12.28
C SER A 88 0.24 -9.89 12.43
N GLN A 89 -1.00 -9.76 12.91
CA GLN A 89 -1.92 -10.89 13.10
C GLN A 89 -2.40 -11.45 11.75
N TYR A 90 -2.78 -10.56 10.83
CA TYR A 90 -3.29 -10.95 9.51
C TYR A 90 -2.24 -10.87 8.40
N ARG A 91 -0.99 -10.51 8.74
CA ARG A 91 0.12 -10.28 7.82
C ARG A 91 -0.26 -9.38 6.64
N SER A 92 -1.01 -8.33 6.93
CA SER A 92 -1.58 -7.44 5.91
C SER A 92 -1.02 -6.03 6.03
N LEU A 93 -0.91 -5.35 4.89
CA LEU A 93 -0.52 -3.95 4.79
C LEU A 93 -1.73 -3.13 4.35
N ARG A 94 -1.93 -2.00 5.02
CA ARG A 94 -2.91 -1.00 4.61
C ARG A 94 -2.22 0.32 4.37
N LEU A 95 -2.53 0.95 3.24
CA LEU A 95 -2.06 2.28 2.93
C LEU A 95 -2.87 3.31 3.71
N MET A 96 -2.17 4.14 4.49
CA MET A 96 -2.77 5.12 5.38
C MET A 96 -2.62 6.56 4.89
N ASP A 97 -1.47 6.87 4.28
CA ASP A 97 -1.20 8.22 3.76
C ASP A 97 -0.17 8.16 2.64
N VAL A 98 -0.24 9.12 1.71
CA VAL A 98 0.69 9.29 0.61
C VAL A 98 1.01 10.77 0.45
N GLN A 99 2.30 11.08 0.50
CA GLN A 99 2.78 12.45 0.35
C GLN A 99 3.75 12.51 -0.83
N PRO A 100 3.39 13.21 -1.93
CA PRO A 100 4.32 13.49 -3.01
C PRO A 100 5.57 14.21 -2.48
N ILE A 101 6.74 13.69 -2.82
CA ILE A 101 8.01 14.35 -2.51
C ILE A 101 8.22 15.39 -3.60
N LYS A 102 8.00 16.67 -3.29
CA LYS A 102 8.38 17.76 -4.19
C LYS A 102 9.91 17.78 -4.27
N LYS A 103 10.44 17.67 -5.49
CA LYS A 103 11.84 17.98 -5.79
C LYS A 103 12.00 19.49 -5.94
#